data_AF-A0A7Y6YPD5-F1
#
_entry.id   AF-A0A7Y6YPD5-F1
#
_cell.length_a   1.000
_cell.length_b   1.000
_cell.length_c   1.000
_cell.angle_alpha   90.00
_cell.angle_beta   90.00
_cell.angle_gamma   90.00
#
_symmetry.space_group_name_H-M   'P 1'
#
loop_
_entity.id
_entity.type
_entity.pdbx_description
1 polymer ?
#
loop_
_entity_poly.entity_id
_entity_poly.type
_entity_poly.pdbx_seq_one_letter_code
_entity_poly.pdbx_strand_id
1 'polypeptide(L)'
;MISVKQHLAAAAAALALAAVPAGGAWAGAKPKGAKATPPEVIMQLYAGKTSNWSRGGHAYWAPDGSFEGVNKSGDAVGIGKWYVTRNGKLCNEADWHKAVDGVVKTVSNESCWQFVTAPDGSVWERYLGEDGSWYRHKPEKQVSGNSQRRLFRKISKRLGL
;
A
#
# COMPACT_ATOMS: atom_id res chain seq x y z
N MET A 1 62.63 37.59 -20.09
CA MET A 1 62.27 36.87 -18.84
C MET A 1 61.00 36.08 -19.11
N ILE A 2 61.11 34.75 -19.07
CA ILE A 2 60.11 33.70 -18.77
C ILE A 2 58.72 33.87 -19.45
N SER A 3 58.43 33.16 -20.56
CA SER A 3 57.72 31.84 -20.63
C SER A 3 56.20 32.02 -20.50
N VAL A 4 55.30 31.47 -21.32
CA VAL A 4 55.18 30.10 -21.85
C VAL A 4 54.40 30.12 -23.18
N LYS A 5 54.81 29.24 -24.09
CA LYS A 5 54.20 28.87 -25.37
C LYS A 5 53.23 27.67 -25.17
N GLN A 6 52.34 27.48 -26.15
CA GLN A 6 51.74 26.20 -26.62
C GLN A 6 50.37 25.73 -26.09
N HIS A 7 49.41 25.83 -27.03
CA HIS A 7 48.54 24.80 -27.66
C HIS A 7 48.15 23.50 -26.92
N LEU A 8 47.01 22.96 -27.41
CA LEU A 8 46.40 21.62 -27.25
C LEU A 8 45.36 21.56 -26.12
N ALA A 9 44.24 20.85 -26.20
CA ALA A 9 43.56 20.09 -27.25
C ALA A 9 42.12 19.82 -26.76
N ALA A 10 41.22 19.50 -27.68
CA ALA A 10 39.86 19.06 -27.41
C ALA A 10 39.79 17.75 -26.60
N ALA A 11 38.82 17.64 -25.69
CA ALA A 11 38.15 16.38 -25.34
C ALA A 11 36.82 16.68 -24.64
N ALA A 12 35.73 16.68 -25.40
CA ALA A 12 34.38 16.64 -24.85
C ALA A 12 34.13 15.25 -24.26
N ALA A 13 34.12 15.14 -22.92
CA ALA A 13 33.73 13.93 -22.23
C ALA A 13 32.20 13.80 -22.26
N ALA A 14 31.68 12.91 -23.10
CA ALA A 14 30.29 12.50 -23.07
C ALA A 14 30.04 11.65 -21.81
N LEU A 15 29.36 12.22 -20.81
CA LEU A 15 28.78 11.44 -19.72
C LEU A 15 27.59 10.64 -20.27
N ALA A 16 27.81 9.33 -20.47
CA ALA A 16 26.71 8.39 -20.63
C ALA A 16 25.97 8.28 -19.28
N LEU A 17 24.82 8.94 -19.17
CA LEU A 17 23.85 8.64 -18.11
C LEU A 17 23.36 7.21 -18.33
N ALA A 18 23.83 6.27 -17.51
CA ALA A 18 23.20 4.98 -17.35
C ALA A 18 21.78 5.22 -16.82
N ALA A 19 20.78 5.10 -17.69
CA ALA A 19 19.39 5.07 -17.31
C ALA A 19 19.14 3.80 -16.48
N VAL A 20 19.17 3.94 -15.16
CA VAL A 20 18.65 2.91 -14.24
C VAL A 20 17.16 2.79 -14.55
N PRO A 21 16.65 1.63 -14.98
CA PRO A 21 15.22 1.47 -15.15
C PRO A 21 14.58 1.61 -13.77
N ALA A 22 13.77 2.64 -13.57
CA ALA A 22 12.93 2.77 -12.40
C ALA A 22 12.07 1.50 -12.30
N GLY A 23 12.25 0.73 -11.21
CA GLY A 23 11.59 -0.55 -10.99
C GLY A 23 10.06 -0.43 -11.02
N GLY A 24 9.47 -0.66 -12.18
CA GLY A 24 8.05 -0.96 -12.31
C GLY A 24 7.76 -2.23 -11.50
N ALA A 25 6.72 -2.21 -10.68
CA ALA A 25 6.25 -3.44 -10.06
C ALA A 25 5.58 -4.27 -11.16
N TRP A 26 6.24 -5.33 -11.59
CA TRP A 26 5.67 -6.28 -12.53
C TRP A 26 4.52 -6.99 -11.80
N ALA A 27 3.29 -6.72 -12.22
CA ALA A 27 2.16 -7.59 -11.92
C ALA A 27 2.53 -8.98 -12.45
N GLY A 28 2.62 -9.97 -11.56
CA GLY A 28 3.24 -11.26 -11.88
C GLY A 28 2.42 -12.45 -11.44
N ALA A 29 2.90 -13.64 -11.84
CA ALA A 29 2.43 -14.90 -11.28
C ALA A 29 2.91 -15.05 -9.83
N LYS A 30 2.29 -15.97 -9.09
CA LYS A 30 2.76 -16.34 -7.75
C LYS A 30 4.24 -16.79 -7.85
N PRO A 31 5.15 -16.30 -7.00
CA PRO A 31 6.54 -16.75 -7.04
C PRO A 31 6.64 -18.26 -6.80
N LYS A 32 7.50 -18.94 -7.57
CA LYS A 32 7.71 -20.39 -7.47
C LYS A 32 8.24 -20.75 -6.08
N GLY A 33 7.67 -21.79 -5.47
CA GLY A 33 8.06 -22.25 -4.14
C GLY A 33 7.60 -21.35 -2.98
N ALA A 34 6.84 -20.28 -3.24
CA ALA A 34 6.36 -19.40 -2.19
C ALA A 34 5.32 -20.08 -1.28
N LYS A 35 5.52 -19.92 0.03
CA LYS A 35 4.66 -20.44 1.10
C LYS A 35 3.81 -19.33 1.69
N ALA A 36 2.75 -19.67 2.42
CA ALA A 36 1.95 -18.66 3.14
C ALA A 36 2.88 -17.85 4.07
N THR A 37 2.71 -16.52 4.07
CA THR A 37 3.47 -15.65 4.97
C THR A 37 2.99 -15.90 6.41
N PRO A 38 3.88 -16.07 7.39
CA PRO A 38 3.50 -16.21 8.79
C PRO A 38 2.65 -15.02 9.28
N PRO A 39 1.60 -15.25 10.09
CA PRO A 39 0.73 -14.18 10.58
C PRO A 39 1.49 -13.04 11.26
N GLU A 40 2.54 -13.35 12.01
CA GLU A 40 3.35 -12.41 12.77
C GLU A 40 4.07 -11.42 11.86
N VAL A 41 4.52 -11.89 10.69
CA VAL A 41 5.15 -11.03 9.67
C VAL A 41 4.12 -10.06 9.10
N ILE A 42 2.90 -10.52 8.81
CA ILE A 42 1.82 -9.64 8.32
C ILE A 42 1.44 -8.62 9.39
N MET A 43 1.32 -9.04 10.66
CA MET A 43 1.07 -8.12 11.77
C MET A 43 2.16 -7.04 11.87
N GLN A 44 3.43 -7.40 11.76
CA GLN A 44 4.54 -6.42 11.75
C GLN A 44 4.43 -5.44 10.58
N LEU A 45 4.02 -5.91 9.39
CA LEU A 45 3.89 -5.08 8.20
C LEU A 45 2.70 -4.09 8.27
N TYR A 46 1.61 -4.42 8.97
CA TYR A 46 0.36 -3.64 8.90
C TYR A 46 -0.10 -3.01 10.21
N ALA A 47 0.09 -3.68 11.36
CA ALA A 47 -0.44 -3.20 12.63
C ALA A 47 0.13 -1.82 12.98
N GLY A 48 -0.77 -0.91 13.37
CA GLY A 48 -0.46 0.48 13.70
C GLY A 48 -0.08 1.33 12.49
N LYS A 49 -0.44 0.93 11.26
CA LYS A 49 -0.08 1.65 10.02
C LYS A 49 -1.29 1.93 9.15
N THR A 50 -1.19 2.99 8.34
CA THR A 50 -2.10 3.26 7.23
C THR A 50 -1.52 2.70 5.94
N SER A 51 -2.27 1.82 5.27
CA SER A 51 -2.03 1.46 3.88
C SER A 51 -2.52 2.56 2.93
N ASN A 52 -1.65 2.99 2.02
CA ASN A 52 -2.00 3.85 0.90
C ASN A 52 -2.13 2.99 -0.37
N TRP A 53 -3.35 2.75 -0.81
CA TRP A 53 -3.59 1.87 -1.96
C TRP A 53 -3.30 2.57 -3.28
N SER A 54 -2.73 1.85 -4.25
CA SER A 54 -2.32 2.42 -5.55
C SER A 54 -3.48 2.97 -6.37
N ARG A 55 -4.69 2.43 -6.20
CA ARG A 55 -5.91 2.94 -6.86
C ARG A 55 -6.53 4.13 -6.12
N GLY A 56 -5.91 4.58 -5.03
CA GLY A 56 -6.38 5.60 -4.10
C GLY A 56 -7.17 5.01 -2.93
N GLY A 57 -7.49 5.86 -1.96
CA GLY A 57 -8.07 5.46 -0.69
C GLY A 57 -7.03 4.96 0.31
N HIS A 58 -7.48 4.77 1.54
CA HIS A 58 -6.62 4.51 2.68
C HIS A 58 -7.31 3.55 3.64
N ALA A 59 -6.51 2.72 4.30
CA ALA A 59 -6.96 1.85 5.39
C ALA A 59 -5.98 1.94 6.54
N TYR A 60 -6.46 2.32 7.72
CA TYR A 60 -5.71 2.24 8.96
C TYR A 60 -6.04 0.94 9.68
N TRP A 61 -4.98 0.20 10.01
CA TRP A 61 -5.02 -1.11 10.66
C TRP A 61 -4.59 -0.93 12.12
N ALA A 62 -5.53 -0.61 13.00
CA ALA A 62 -5.21 -0.32 14.39
C ALA A 62 -4.68 -1.57 15.11
N PRO A 63 -3.73 -1.47 16.06
CA PRO A 63 -3.14 -2.63 16.74
C PRO A 63 -4.14 -3.47 17.56
N ASP A 64 -5.28 -2.88 17.94
CA ASP A 64 -6.38 -3.53 18.66
C ASP A 64 -7.34 -4.31 17.74
N GLY A 65 -7.08 -4.33 16.44
CA GLY A 65 -7.93 -4.99 15.44
C GLY A 65 -9.01 -4.08 14.85
N SER A 66 -9.09 -2.80 15.21
CA SER A 66 -10.02 -1.86 14.56
C SER A 66 -9.55 -1.44 13.17
N PHE A 67 -10.50 -1.27 12.25
CA PHE A 67 -10.30 -0.81 10.88
C PHE A 67 -10.94 0.56 10.68
N GLU A 68 -10.18 1.50 10.11
CA GLU A 68 -10.70 2.79 9.62
C GLU A 68 -10.30 2.99 8.16
N GLY A 69 -11.28 3.12 7.27
CA GLY A 69 -11.09 3.33 5.85
C GLY A 69 -11.51 4.73 5.40
N VAL A 70 -10.83 5.27 4.40
CA VAL A 70 -11.30 6.41 3.60
C VAL A 70 -11.24 6.00 2.13
N ASN A 71 -12.34 6.18 1.40
CA ASN A 71 -12.37 5.79 -0.01
C ASN A 71 -11.53 6.74 -0.88
N LYS A 72 -11.31 6.36 -2.15
CA LYS A 72 -10.55 7.16 -3.12
C LYS A 72 -11.02 8.61 -3.24
N SER A 73 -12.34 8.83 -3.24
CA SER A 73 -12.94 10.15 -3.46
C SER A 73 -12.94 11.03 -2.20
N GLY A 74 -12.55 10.49 -1.03
CA GLY A 74 -12.59 11.21 0.24
C GLY A 74 -14.02 11.60 0.67
N ASP A 75 -15.02 10.83 0.26
CA ASP A 75 -16.44 11.09 0.54
C ASP A 75 -17.15 9.96 1.27
N ALA A 76 -16.48 8.82 1.47
CA ALA A 76 -16.96 7.70 2.26
C ALA A 76 -15.91 7.25 3.28
N VAL A 77 -16.37 6.74 4.41
CA VAL A 77 -15.54 6.14 5.46
C VAL A 77 -15.96 4.70 5.71
N GLY A 78 -14.98 3.83 5.95
CA GLY A 78 -15.19 2.45 6.36
C GLY A 78 -14.89 2.30 7.85
N ILE A 79 -15.76 1.64 8.61
CA ILE A 79 -15.57 1.39 10.04
C ILE A 79 -15.76 -0.10 10.29
N GLY A 80 -14.83 -0.73 11.01
CA GLY A 80 -14.98 -2.14 11.33
C GLY A 80 -13.77 -2.74 12.03
N LYS A 81 -13.47 -3.98 11.66
CA LYS A 81 -12.35 -4.74 12.21
C LYS A 81 -11.48 -5.33 11.12
N TRP A 82 -10.25 -5.66 11.47
CA TRP A 82 -9.33 -6.40 10.63
C TRP A 82 -8.64 -7.50 11.43
N TYR A 83 -8.16 -8.52 10.73
CA TYR A 83 -7.49 -9.65 11.33
C TYR A 83 -6.54 -10.32 10.33
N VAL A 84 -5.61 -11.09 10.88
CA VAL A 84 -4.69 -11.93 10.09
C VAL A 84 -4.98 -13.41 10.35
N THR A 85 -5.10 -14.18 9.28
CA THR A 85 -5.39 -15.62 9.35
C THR A 85 -4.11 -16.45 9.36
N ARG A 86 -4.20 -17.68 9.88
CA ARG A 86 -3.07 -18.65 9.89
C ARG A 86 -2.55 -19.03 8.50
N ASN A 87 -3.36 -18.90 7.46
CA ASN A 87 -2.97 -19.18 6.07
C ASN A 87 -2.45 -17.95 5.31
N GLY A 88 -2.03 -16.91 6.04
CA GLY A 88 -1.33 -15.76 5.48
C GLY A 88 -2.28 -14.80 4.75
N LYS A 89 -3.46 -14.51 5.30
CA LYS A 89 -4.35 -13.48 4.78
C LYS A 89 -4.50 -12.34 5.77
N LEU A 90 -4.62 -11.13 5.27
CA LEU A 90 -5.10 -9.95 6.00
C LEU A 90 -6.51 -9.66 5.51
N CYS A 91 -7.51 -9.71 6.39
CA CYS A 91 -8.90 -9.47 6.05
C CYS A 91 -9.46 -8.29 6.85
N ASN A 92 -10.45 -7.60 6.29
CA ASN A 92 -11.30 -6.65 7.01
C ASN A 92 -12.77 -6.98 6.78
N GLU A 93 -13.56 -6.70 7.81
CA GLU A 93 -15.02 -6.64 7.77
C GLU A 93 -15.37 -5.21 8.17
N ALA A 94 -15.96 -4.44 7.26
CA ALA A 94 -16.22 -3.02 7.48
C ALA A 94 -17.54 -2.56 6.87
N ASP A 95 -18.19 -1.65 7.58
CA ASP A 95 -19.34 -0.90 7.10
C ASP A 95 -18.85 0.40 6.45
N TRP A 96 -19.12 0.53 5.15
CA TRP A 96 -18.79 1.72 4.38
C TRP A 96 -19.98 2.67 4.34
N HIS A 97 -19.77 3.87 4.88
CA HIS A 97 -20.78 4.91 4.97
C HIS A 97 -20.51 6.02 3.97
N LYS A 98 -21.54 6.41 3.21
CA LYS A 98 -21.50 7.51 2.24
C LYS A 98 -22.82 8.22 2.17
N ALA A 99 -22.82 9.54 2.03
CA ALA A 99 -24.03 10.28 1.70
C ALA A 99 -24.35 10.18 0.20
N VAL A 100 -25.57 9.78 -0.13
CA VAL A 100 -26.15 9.78 -1.47
C VAL A 100 -27.45 10.59 -1.39
N ASP A 101 -27.51 11.70 -2.12
CA ASP A 101 -28.64 12.64 -2.11
C ASP A 101 -29.07 13.08 -0.70
N GLY A 102 -28.08 13.37 0.16
CA GLY A 102 -28.29 13.80 1.53
C GLY A 102 -28.61 12.67 2.52
N VAL A 103 -28.80 11.44 2.05
CA VAL A 103 -29.09 10.28 2.90
C VAL A 103 -27.83 9.43 3.07
N VAL A 104 -27.48 9.12 4.31
CA VAL A 104 -26.37 8.20 4.59
C VAL A 104 -26.77 6.79 4.21
N LYS A 105 -25.98 6.18 3.33
CA LYS A 105 -26.05 4.78 2.94
C LYS A 105 -24.89 4.02 3.57
N THR A 106 -25.17 2.81 4.04
CA THR A 106 -24.19 1.89 4.60
C THR A 106 -24.12 0.65 3.73
N VAL A 107 -22.91 0.22 3.39
CA VAL A 107 -22.66 -1.02 2.67
C VAL A 107 -21.61 -1.82 3.43
N SER A 108 -22.01 -2.97 3.96
CA SER A 108 -21.07 -3.90 4.59
C SER A 108 -20.23 -4.58 3.51
N ASN A 109 -18.92 -4.65 3.74
CA ASN A 109 -18.00 -5.34 2.86
C ASN A 109 -17.00 -6.15 3.68
N GLU A 110 -16.69 -7.35 3.19
CA GLU A 110 -15.52 -8.11 3.60
C GLU A 110 -14.51 -8.12 2.45
N SER A 111 -13.25 -7.88 2.77
CA SER A 111 -12.18 -7.95 1.77
C SER A 111 -10.89 -8.50 2.36
N CYS A 112 -10.16 -9.28 1.56
CA CYS A 112 -8.94 -9.95 1.99
C CYS A 112 -7.79 -9.77 0.99
N TRP A 113 -6.58 -9.66 1.53
CA TRP A 113 -5.32 -9.77 0.82
C TRP A 113 -4.62 -11.05 1.24
N GLN A 114 -4.10 -11.81 0.28
CA GLN A 114 -3.30 -13.00 0.52
C GLN A 114 -1.81 -12.68 0.39
N PHE A 115 -1.01 -13.19 1.33
CA PHE A 115 0.42 -12.99 1.40
C PHE A 115 1.17 -14.31 1.30
N VAL A 116 2.25 -14.31 0.53
CA VAL A 116 3.20 -15.42 0.43
C VAL A 116 4.63 -14.92 0.55
N THR A 117 5.47 -15.70 1.21
CA THR A 117 6.92 -15.48 1.29
C THR A 117 7.61 -16.39 0.30
N ALA A 118 8.36 -15.80 -0.63
CA ALA A 118 9.18 -16.52 -1.59
C ALA A 118 10.46 -17.07 -0.92
N PRO A 119 11.17 -18.04 -1.56
CA PRO A 119 12.39 -18.61 -1.00
C PRO A 119 13.52 -17.59 -0.73
N ASP A 120 13.52 -16.45 -1.43
CA ASP A 120 14.45 -15.33 -1.22
C ASP A 120 14.08 -14.44 -0.02
N GLY A 121 13.02 -14.80 0.74
CA GLY A 121 12.50 -14.03 1.87
C GLY A 121 11.57 -12.88 1.48
N SER A 122 11.36 -12.63 0.18
CA SER A 122 10.48 -11.55 -0.25
C SER A 122 9.01 -11.86 0.01
N VAL A 123 8.28 -10.88 0.53
CA VAL A 123 6.83 -10.97 0.73
C VAL A 123 6.12 -10.48 -0.53
N TRP A 124 5.12 -11.24 -0.97
CA TRP A 124 4.25 -10.94 -2.09
C TRP A 124 2.80 -10.96 -1.65
N GLU A 125 1.99 -10.09 -2.23
CA GLU A 125 0.60 -9.87 -1.89
C GLU A 125 -0.30 -9.93 -3.13
N ARG A 126 -1.52 -10.43 -2.95
CA ARG A 126 -2.59 -10.43 -3.96
C ARG A 126 -3.91 -10.06 -3.30
N TYR A 127 -4.67 -9.18 -3.95
CA TYR A 127 -6.04 -8.91 -3.57
C TYR A 127 -6.97 -10.07 -3.97
N LEU A 128 -7.86 -10.50 -3.06
CA LEU A 128 -8.77 -11.63 -3.30
C LEU A 128 -10.17 -11.23 -3.80
N GLY A 129 -10.51 -9.95 -3.82
CA GLY A 129 -11.82 -9.49 -4.32
C GLY A 129 -11.94 -9.45 -5.86
N GLU A 130 -10.87 -9.73 -6.58
CA GLU A 130 -10.80 -9.76 -8.04
C GLU A 130 -9.81 -10.88 -8.47
N ASP A 131 -9.76 -11.23 -9.75
CA ASP A 131 -8.69 -12.06 -10.33
C ASP A 131 -7.37 -11.27 -10.38
N GLY A 132 -6.81 -11.00 -9.20
CA GLY A 132 -5.64 -10.16 -9.01
C GLY A 132 -4.33 -10.87 -9.35
N SER A 133 -3.41 -10.14 -9.97
CA SER A 133 -2.01 -10.55 -10.07
C SER A 133 -1.33 -10.56 -8.70
N TRP A 134 -0.19 -11.24 -8.60
CA TRP A 134 0.69 -11.13 -7.45
C TRP A 134 1.62 -9.93 -7.61
N TYR A 135 1.83 -9.22 -6.50
CA TYR A 135 2.69 -8.06 -6.43
C TYR A 135 3.71 -8.27 -5.32
N ARG A 136 4.95 -7.86 -5.53
CA ARG A 136 5.91 -7.77 -4.43
C ARG A 136 5.39 -6.71 -3.45
N HIS A 137 5.37 -7.04 -2.17
CA HIS A 137 4.94 -6.13 -1.11
C HIS A 137 5.84 -4.88 -1.12
N LYS A 138 5.21 -3.73 -0.90
CA LYS A 138 5.85 -2.41 -0.95
C LYS A 138 5.76 -1.74 0.42
N PRO A 139 6.80 -1.85 1.26
CA PRO A 139 6.80 -1.27 2.61
C PRO A 139 6.50 0.23 2.62
N GLU A 140 6.90 0.95 1.56
CA GLU A 140 6.65 2.39 1.40
C GLU A 140 5.16 2.76 1.35
N LYS A 141 4.26 1.80 1.11
CA LYS A 141 2.81 2.01 1.17
C LYS A 141 2.24 1.95 2.59
N GLN A 142 3.03 1.52 3.57
CA GLN A 142 2.62 1.36 4.96
C GLN A 142 3.18 2.52 5.79
N VAL A 143 2.35 3.52 6.05
CA VAL A 143 2.75 4.71 6.82
C VAL A 143 2.45 4.49 8.29
N SER A 144 3.43 4.71 9.17
CA SER A 144 3.24 4.58 10.61
C SER A 144 2.15 5.52 11.15
N GLY A 145 1.29 4.98 12.02
CA GLY A 145 0.16 5.69 12.62
C GLY A 145 -1.04 5.84 11.70
N ASN A 146 -2.10 6.46 12.23
CA ASN A 146 -3.30 6.78 11.47
C ASN A 146 -3.12 8.12 10.72
N SER A 147 -2.47 8.06 9.56
CA SER A 147 -2.15 9.23 8.75
C SER A 147 -3.39 9.98 8.23
N GLN A 148 -4.54 9.30 8.12
CA GLN A 148 -5.80 9.85 7.60
C GLN A 148 -6.83 10.21 8.68
N ARG A 149 -6.46 10.15 9.96
CA ARG A 149 -7.37 10.35 11.10
C ARG A 149 -8.15 11.67 11.04
N ARG A 150 -7.55 12.74 10.52
CA ARG A 150 -8.23 14.04 10.39
C ARG A 150 -9.31 14.00 9.30
N LEU A 151 -8.98 13.42 8.14
CA LEU A 151 -9.92 13.29 7.03
C LEU A 151 -11.07 12.35 7.38
N PHE A 152 -10.76 11.19 7.95
CA PHE A 152 -11.75 10.23 8.46
C PHE A 152 -12.74 10.93 9.40
N ARG A 153 -12.26 11.58 10.48
CA ARG A 153 -13.13 12.28 11.44
C ARG A 153 -13.97 13.39 10.81
N LYS A 154 -13.42 14.12 9.84
CA LYS A 154 -14.17 15.16 9.12
C LYS A 154 -15.34 14.56 8.34
N ILE A 155 -15.12 13.44 7.65
CA ILE A 155 -16.16 12.75 6.88
C ILE A 155 -17.18 12.12 7.82
N SER A 156 -16.74 11.40 8.87
CA SER A 156 -17.61 10.79 9.90
C SER A 156 -18.56 11.83 10.50
N LYS A 157 -18.03 12.99 10.92
CA LYS A 157 -18.84 14.10 11.45
C LYS A 157 -19.88 14.59 10.44
N ARG A 158 -19.54 14.70 9.15
CA ARG A 158 -20.48 15.09 8.10
C ARG A 158 -21.59 14.06 7.87
N LEU A 159 -21.27 12.78 8.10
CA LEU A 159 -22.21 11.66 8.00
C LEU A 159 -22.99 11.42 9.32
N GLY A 160 -22.71 12.16 10.39
CA GLY A 160 -23.36 11.96 11.69
C GLY A 160 -22.91 10.69 12.42
N LEU A 161 -21.68 10.23 12.16
CA LEU A 161 -21.03 9.08 12.80
C LEU A 161 -20.07 9.53 13.92
#